data_AF-A0A3C0GHE1-F1
#
_entry.id   AF-A0A3C0GHE1-F1
#
_cell.length_a   1.000
_cell.length_b   1.000
_cell.length_c   1.000
_cell.angle_alpha   90.00
_cell.angle_beta   90.00
_cell.angle_gamma   90.00
#
_symmetry.space_group_name_H-M   'P 1'
#
loop_
_entity.id
_entity.type
_entity.pdbx_description
1 polymer ?
#
loop_
_entity_poly.entity_id
_entity_poly.type
_entity_poly.pdbx_seq_one_letter_code
_entity_poly.pdbx_strand_id
1 'polypeptide(L)'
;DSWKTHLRKMDELKQSVQLAVHEQKDPLLIYKFEAFELFKSMIEKVNKEVVSFLFKGELPSENANAIQEERNIRKKENLQTTKEEIPNSDELAARSRAVSQNQGQRPAITETITREQPKIGRNERVTIKNVMSGESKTVKFKQAEPLLQNGSWVLTQD
;
A
#
# COMPACT_ATOMS: atom_id res chain seq x y z
N ASP A 1 -24.81 -5.65 9.60
CA ASP A 1 -25.51 -5.26 8.35
C ASP A 1 -26.86 -5.89 8.11
N SER A 2 -27.17 -7.05 8.68
CA SER A 2 -28.40 -7.82 8.40
C SER A 2 -29.70 -7.01 8.54
N TRP A 3 -29.79 -6.11 9.53
CA TRP A 3 -30.92 -5.19 9.69
C TRP A 3 -31.05 -4.16 8.56
N LYS A 4 -29.95 -3.56 8.10
CA LYS A 4 -29.97 -2.59 6.98
C LYS A 4 -30.44 -3.25 5.69
N THR A 5 -29.96 -4.48 5.44
CA THR A 5 -30.40 -5.27 4.29
C THR A 5 -31.88 -5.62 4.40
N HIS A 6 -32.38 -5.95 5.59
CA HIS A 6 -33.80 -6.20 5.81
C HIS A 6 -34.66 -4.97 5.53
N LEU A 7 -34.27 -3.78 6.00
CA LEU A 7 -34.99 -2.54 5.68
C LEU A 7 -35.04 -2.25 4.18
N ARG A 8 -33.93 -2.44 3.45
CA ARG A 8 -33.94 -2.31 1.98
C ARG A 8 -34.92 -3.29 1.32
N LYS A 9 -34.96 -4.55 1.78
CA LYS A 9 -35.93 -5.54 1.29
C LYS A 9 -37.38 -5.17 1.62
N MET A 10 -37.63 -4.55 2.78
CA MET A 10 -38.96 -4.05 3.15
C MET A 10 -39.42 -2.94 2.21
N ASP A 11 -38.51 -2.03 1.84
CA ASP A 11 -38.82 -0.95 0.89
C ASP A 11 -39.15 -1.51 -0.52
N GLU A 12 -38.37 -2.48 -0.99
CA GLU A 12 -38.62 -3.19 -2.25
C GLU A 12 -39.96 -3.95 -2.22
N LEU A 13 -40.25 -4.64 -1.12
CA LEU A 13 -41.51 -5.36 -0.91
C LEU A 13 -42.71 -4.39 -0.94
N LYS A 14 -42.59 -3.23 -0.28
CA LYS A 14 -43.65 -2.22 -0.26
C LYS A 14 -43.99 -1.73 -1.67
N GLN A 15 -42.98 -1.52 -2.52
CA GLN A 15 -43.18 -1.13 -3.93
C GLN A 15 -43.78 -2.28 -4.76
N SER A 16 -43.29 -3.51 -4.57
CA SER A 16 -43.78 -4.69 -5.30
C SER A 16 -45.24 -5.01 -4.98
N VAL A 17 -45.64 -4.92 -3.71
CA VAL A 17 -47.02 -5.19 -3.27
C VAL A 17 -47.99 -4.15 -3.84
N GLN A 18 -47.59 -2.89 -3.97
CA GLN A 18 -48.40 -1.85 -4.60
C GLN A 18 -48.66 -2.14 -6.09
N LEU A 19 -47.70 -2.75 -6.79
CA LEU A 19 -47.85 -3.15 -8.20
C LEU A 19 -48.71 -4.43 -8.33
N ALA A 20 -48.69 -5.31 -7.33
CA ALA A 20 -49.42 -6.58 -7.32
C ALA A 20 -50.91 -6.47 -6.89
N VAL A 21 -51.41 -5.26 -6.58
CA VAL A 21 -52.80 -4.99 -6.14
C VAL A 21 -53.87 -5.46 -7.15
N HIS A 22 -53.51 -5.75 -8.40
CA HIS A 22 -54.46 -6.11 -9.44
C HIS A 22 -55.25 -7.42 -9.25
N GLU A 23 -54.88 -8.29 -8.29
CA GLU A 23 -55.52 -9.60 -8.05
C GLU A 23 -56.67 -9.60 -7.01
N GLN A 24 -57.22 -8.44 -6.60
CA GLN A 24 -58.26 -8.32 -5.55
C GLN A 24 -57.85 -8.85 -4.15
N LYS A 25 -56.57 -9.13 -3.91
CA LYS A 25 -56.05 -9.43 -2.58
C LYS A 25 -55.76 -8.13 -1.84
N ASP A 26 -55.97 -8.12 -0.53
CA ASP A 26 -55.63 -6.95 0.30
C ASP A 26 -54.10 -6.75 0.31
N PRO A 27 -53.57 -5.65 -0.26
CA PRO A 27 -52.14 -5.39 -0.28
C PRO A 27 -51.55 -5.28 1.13
N LEU A 28 -52.32 -4.77 2.09
CA LEU A 28 -51.84 -4.66 3.47
C LEU A 28 -51.62 -6.04 4.09
N LEU A 29 -52.47 -7.01 3.74
CA LEU A 29 -52.37 -8.37 4.24
C LEU A 29 -51.15 -9.09 3.64
N ILE A 30 -50.94 -8.97 2.32
CA ILE A 30 -49.77 -9.53 1.63
C ILE A 30 -48.49 -8.95 2.22
N TYR A 31 -48.41 -7.63 2.36
CA TYR A 31 -47.25 -6.97 2.93
C TYR A 31 -46.94 -7.51 4.33
N LYS A 32 -47.94 -7.65 5.20
CA LYS A 32 -47.74 -8.17 6.56
C LYS A 32 -47.22 -9.60 6.58
N PHE A 33 -47.78 -10.49 5.76
CA PHE A 33 -47.33 -11.89 5.70
C PHE A 33 -45.91 -12.00 5.17
N GLU A 34 -45.63 -11.37 4.03
CA GLU A 34 -44.33 -11.45 3.38
C GLU A 34 -43.24 -10.74 4.19
N ALA A 35 -43.57 -9.59 4.80
CA ALA A 35 -42.67 -8.87 5.69
C ALA A 35 -42.29 -9.70 6.91
N PHE A 36 -43.26 -10.43 7.49
CA PHE A 36 -43.02 -11.29 8.63
C PHE A 36 -42.12 -12.48 8.28
N GLU A 37 -42.29 -13.08 7.11
CA GLU A 37 -41.45 -14.18 6.65
C GLU A 37 -40.00 -13.71 6.40
N LEU A 38 -39.83 -12.54 5.78
CA LEU A 38 -38.52 -11.89 5.63
C LEU A 38 -37.86 -11.56 6.97
N PHE A 39 -38.65 -11.20 7.99
CA PHE A 39 -38.16 -10.93 9.34
C PHE A 39 -37.66 -12.20 10.02
N LYS A 40 -38.42 -13.30 9.95
CA LYS A 40 -37.97 -14.61 10.47
C LYS A 40 -36.66 -15.05 9.86
N SER A 41 -36.55 -14.98 8.53
CA SER A 41 -35.33 -15.34 7.81
C SER A 41 -34.13 -14.49 8.24
N MET A 42 -34.34 -13.19 8.47
CA MET A 42 -33.29 -12.30 8.99
C MET A 42 -32.83 -12.74 10.38
N ILE A 43 -33.75 -13.04 11.30
CA ILE A 43 -33.43 -13.47 12.66
C ILE A 43 -32.65 -14.79 12.64
N GLU A 44 -33.07 -15.75 11.83
CA GLU A 44 -32.36 -17.03 11.68
C GLU A 44 -30.92 -16.83 11.18
N LYS A 45 -30.74 -15.96 10.19
CA LYS A 45 -29.41 -15.59 9.69
C LYS A 45 -28.54 -14.94 10.77
N VAL A 46 -29.09 -13.98 11.52
CA VAL A 46 -28.37 -13.30 12.61
C VAL A 46 -27.97 -14.30 13.68
N ASN A 47 -28.87 -15.19 14.09
CA ASN A 47 -28.55 -16.21 15.08
C ASN A 47 -27.40 -17.12 14.62
N LYS A 48 -27.44 -17.56 13.36
CA LYS A 48 -26.36 -18.37 12.78
C LYS A 48 -25.03 -17.62 12.71
N GLU A 49 -25.05 -16.35 12.34
CA GLU A 49 -23.87 -15.49 12.32
C GLU A 49 -23.28 -15.30 13.72
N VAL A 50 -24.11 -15.01 14.73
CA VAL A 50 -23.69 -14.85 16.12
C VAL A 50 -23.08 -16.14 16.66
N VAL A 51 -23.75 -17.28 16.48
CA VAL A 51 -23.23 -18.57 16.91
C VAL A 51 -21.92 -18.89 16.20
N SER A 52 -21.86 -18.74 14.86
CA SER A 52 -20.62 -18.95 14.12
C SER A 52 -19.49 -18.02 14.55
N PHE A 53 -19.80 -16.79 14.93
CA PHE A 53 -18.82 -15.83 15.43
C PHE A 53 -18.27 -16.26 16.78
N LEU A 54 -19.14 -16.69 17.71
CA LEU A 54 -18.72 -17.20 19.01
C LEU A 54 -17.85 -18.47 18.89
N PHE A 55 -18.18 -19.37 17.97
CA PHE A 55 -17.40 -20.61 17.74
C PHE A 55 -16.06 -20.38 17.03
N LYS A 56 -15.97 -19.37 16.14
CA LYS A 56 -14.74 -19.06 15.40
C LYS A 56 -13.87 -18.02 16.09
N GLY A 57 -14.41 -17.34 17.10
CA GLY A 57 -13.69 -16.37 17.90
C GLY A 57 -12.74 -17.07 18.84
N GLU A 58 -11.59 -17.51 18.34
CA GLU A 58 -10.45 -17.82 19.21
C GLU A 58 -9.92 -16.50 19.77
N LEU A 59 -9.84 -16.41 21.09
CA LEU A 59 -8.99 -15.41 21.73
C LEU A 59 -7.55 -15.76 21.35
N PRO A 60 -6.70 -14.79 20.97
CA PRO A 60 -5.27 -15.06 20.89
C PRO A 60 -4.83 -15.51 22.28
N SER A 61 -4.68 -16.82 22.48
CA SER A 61 -3.98 -17.32 23.64
C SER A 61 -2.58 -16.78 23.50
N GLU A 62 -2.17 -15.89 24.41
CA GLU A 62 -0.75 -15.67 24.64
C GLU A 62 -0.15 -17.06 24.76
N ASN A 63 0.63 -17.45 23.76
CA ASN A 63 1.40 -18.67 23.81
C ASN A 63 2.35 -18.52 25.00
N ALA A 64 1.93 -18.99 26.16
CA ALA A 64 2.76 -19.15 27.35
C ALA A 64 3.97 -20.07 27.09
N ASN A 65 4.03 -20.69 25.90
CA ASN A 65 5.13 -21.53 25.42
C ASN A 65 6.02 -20.86 24.34
N ALA A 66 5.77 -19.60 23.93
CA ALA A 66 6.70 -18.87 23.06
C ALA A 66 7.93 -18.32 23.81
N ILE A 67 7.93 -18.41 25.15
CA ILE A 67 9.12 -18.26 26.01
C ILE A 67 9.54 -19.66 26.50
N GLN A 68 9.49 -20.67 25.64
CA GLN A 68 10.37 -21.82 25.86
C GLN A 68 11.75 -21.34 25.48
N GLU A 69 12.55 -21.09 26.51
CA GLU A 69 13.99 -20.94 26.46
C GLU A 69 14.52 -21.74 25.28
N GLU A 70 14.92 -21.03 24.23
CA GLU A 70 15.80 -21.60 23.24
C GLU A 70 17.13 -21.82 23.95
N ARG A 71 17.19 -22.94 24.70
CA ARG A 71 18.40 -23.65 25.08
C ARG A 71 18.96 -24.24 23.78
N ASN A 72 19.23 -23.35 22.82
CA ASN A 72 20.20 -23.59 21.77
C ASN A 72 21.50 -23.82 22.53
N ILE A 73 21.79 -25.09 22.71
CA ILE A 73 23.14 -25.59 22.90
C ILE A 73 23.90 -24.96 21.74
N ARG A 74 24.54 -23.81 21.98
CA ARG A 74 25.40 -23.13 21.03
C ARG A 74 26.51 -24.12 20.74
N LYS A 75 26.29 -24.95 19.71
CA LYS A 75 27.33 -25.70 19.05
C LYS A 75 28.31 -24.62 18.61
N LYS A 76 29.43 -24.52 19.31
CA LYS A 76 30.51 -23.58 18.98
C LYS A 76 31.03 -24.01 17.61
N GLU A 77 30.40 -23.51 16.57
CA GLU A 77 30.94 -23.58 15.23
C GLU A 77 32.19 -22.70 15.25
N ASN A 78 33.37 -23.34 15.10
CA ASN A 78 34.64 -22.64 14.95
C ASN A 78 34.62 -21.91 13.61
N LEU A 79 33.93 -20.78 13.56
CA LEU A 79 33.95 -19.86 12.44
C LEU A 79 35.32 -19.18 12.44
N GLN A 80 36.21 -19.67 11.58
CA GLN A 80 37.42 -18.94 11.22
C GLN A 80 36.97 -17.72 10.43
N THR A 81 36.84 -16.58 11.10
CA THR A 81 36.65 -15.30 10.42
C THR A 81 37.98 -14.90 9.80
N THR A 82 38.23 -15.29 8.56
CA THR A 82 39.26 -14.63 7.76
C THR A 82 38.76 -13.21 7.50
N LYS A 83 39.38 -12.23 8.15
CA LYS A 83 39.15 -10.83 7.85
C LYS A 83 39.66 -10.59 6.43
N GLU A 84 38.77 -10.58 5.46
CA GLU A 84 39.05 -10.07 4.13
C GLU A 84 39.26 -8.57 4.29
N GLU A 85 40.52 -8.18 4.37
CA GLU A 85 40.95 -6.78 4.32
C GLU A 85 40.65 -6.28 2.91
N ILE A 86 39.52 -5.58 2.78
CA ILE A 86 39.13 -4.91 1.55
C ILE A 86 40.23 -3.89 1.24
N PRO A 87 41.02 -4.06 0.18
CA PRO A 87 42.13 -3.15 -0.11
C PRO A 87 41.58 -1.75 -0.33
N ASN A 88 42.26 -0.74 0.22
CA ASN A 88 41.91 0.64 -0.05
C ASN A 88 41.97 0.92 -1.56
N SER A 89 41.19 1.90 -2.01
CA SER A 89 41.02 2.24 -3.43
C SER A 89 42.35 2.39 -4.19
N ASP A 90 43.38 2.88 -3.52
CA ASP A 90 44.71 3.11 -4.10
C ASP A 90 45.47 1.79 -4.35
N GLU A 91 45.30 0.79 -3.48
CA GLU A 91 45.89 -0.54 -3.60
C GLU A 91 45.16 -1.38 -4.67
N LEU A 92 43.84 -1.20 -4.77
CA LEU A 92 43.02 -1.79 -5.84
C LEU A 92 43.40 -1.21 -7.21
N ALA A 93 43.71 0.09 -7.28
CA ALA A 93 44.16 0.77 -8.49
C ALA A 93 45.59 0.41 -8.90
N ALA A 94 46.47 0.08 -7.95
CA ALA A 94 47.79 -0.47 -8.26
C ALA A 94 47.70 -1.89 -8.85
N ARG A 95 46.80 -2.72 -8.28
CA ARG A 95 46.59 -4.11 -8.74
C ARG A 95 45.91 -4.19 -10.10
N SER A 96 44.95 -3.31 -10.40
CA SER A 96 44.29 -3.25 -11.71
C SER A 96 45.24 -2.77 -12.82
N ARG A 97 46.17 -1.86 -12.51
CA ARG A 97 47.24 -1.45 -13.44
C ARG A 97 48.21 -2.59 -13.76
N ALA A 98 48.51 -3.46 -12.78
CA ALA A 98 49.36 -4.63 -12.99
C ALA A 98 48.65 -5.73 -13.83
N VAL A 99 47.34 -5.90 -13.67
CA VAL A 99 46.56 -6.88 -14.45
C VAL A 99 46.31 -6.40 -15.89
N SER A 100 46.23 -5.09 -16.13
CA SER A 100 46.01 -4.54 -17.48
C SER A 100 47.19 -4.68 -18.45
N GLN A 101 48.38 -5.11 -18.00
CA GLN A 101 49.52 -5.41 -18.89
C GLN A 101 49.44 -6.78 -19.56
N ASN A 102 48.55 -7.68 -19.13
CA ASN A 102 48.42 -9.01 -19.71
C ASN A 102 46.99 -9.28 -20.19
N GLN A 103 46.82 -9.19 -21.51
CA GLN A 103 45.77 -9.82 -22.31
C GLN A 103 44.34 -9.28 -22.15
N GLY A 104 43.95 -8.45 -23.13
CA GLY A 104 43.09 -8.92 -24.21
C GLY A 104 41.64 -9.29 -23.89
N GLN A 105 40.74 -8.62 -24.62
CA GLN A 105 39.33 -8.94 -24.89
C GLN A 105 38.27 -8.34 -23.96
N ARG A 106 37.55 -7.38 -24.55
CA ARG A 106 36.39 -6.64 -24.04
C ARG A 106 35.13 -7.52 -23.97
N PRO A 107 34.32 -7.37 -22.92
CA PRO A 107 32.86 -7.46 -23.03
C PRO A 107 32.24 -6.05 -23.01
N ALA A 108 31.16 -5.88 -23.76
CA ALA A 108 30.47 -4.62 -23.98
C ALA A 108 29.83 -4.06 -22.69
N ILE A 109 29.99 -2.76 -22.50
CA ILE A 109 29.46 -1.97 -21.38
C ILE A 109 27.97 -1.72 -21.66
N THR A 110 27.08 -2.15 -20.78
CA THR A 110 25.71 -1.64 -20.73
C THR A 110 25.71 -0.37 -19.88
N GLU A 111 25.47 0.79 -20.51
CA GLU A 111 25.45 2.08 -19.83
C GLU A 111 24.25 2.17 -18.87
N THR A 112 24.52 2.37 -17.58
CA THR A 112 23.50 2.65 -16.58
C THR A 112 23.26 4.15 -16.54
N ILE A 113 22.07 4.59 -16.96
CA ILE A 113 21.68 6.00 -16.98
C ILE A 113 21.61 6.50 -15.52
N THR A 114 22.63 7.23 -15.09
CA THR A 114 22.68 7.88 -13.78
C THR A 114 21.91 9.20 -13.87
N ARG A 115 21.07 9.51 -12.87
CA ARG A 115 20.30 10.76 -12.85
C ARG A 115 21.24 11.94 -12.57
N GLU A 116 21.26 12.95 -13.44
CA GLU A 116 22.17 14.09 -13.30
C GLU A 116 21.74 15.12 -12.24
N GLN A 117 20.51 15.05 -11.72
CA GLN A 117 19.99 16.04 -10.78
C GLN A 117 19.44 15.41 -9.49
N PRO A 118 19.66 16.05 -8.31
CA PRO A 118 19.08 15.63 -7.04
C PRO A 118 17.56 15.53 -7.12
N LYS A 119 16.99 14.54 -6.44
CA LYS A 119 15.54 14.36 -6.37
C LYS A 119 14.92 15.45 -5.47
N ILE A 120 14.35 16.48 -6.08
CA ILE A 120 13.63 17.53 -5.36
C ILE A 120 12.31 16.97 -4.80
N GLY A 121 12.06 17.16 -3.50
CA GLY A 121 10.87 16.69 -2.82
C GLY A 121 9.64 17.58 -3.05
N ARG A 122 8.41 17.01 -3.07
CA ARG A 122 7.14 17.73 -3.32
C ARG A 122 6.91 18.98 -2.45
N ASN A 123 7.41 18.98 -1.22
CA ASN A 123 7.26 20.08 -0.26
C ASN A 123 8.54 20.90 -0.05
N GLU A 124 9.63 20.57 -0.74
CA GLU A 124 10.89 21.30 -0.66
C GLU A 124 10.73 22.70 -1.23
N ARG A 125 11.39 23.69 -0.63
CA ARG A 125 11.33 25.08 -1.09
C ARG A 125 12.35 25.26 -2.21
N VAL A 126 11.88 25.71 -3.36
CA VAL A 126 12.71 25.99 -4.53
C VAL A 126 12.61 27.45 -4.91
N THR A 127 13.72 28.03 -5.35
CA THR A 127 13.75 29.39 -5.89
C THR A 127 13.62 29.29 -7.40
N ILE A 128 12.51 29.81 -7.93
CA ILE A 128 12.24 29.89 -9.36
C ILE A 128 12.43 31.31 -9.86
N LYS A 129 13.03 31.46 -11.04
CA LYS A 129 13.21 32.74 -11.73
C LYS A 129 12.40 32.76 -13.02
N ASN A 130 11.63 33.82 -13.24
CA ASN A 130 10.89 34.00 -14.48
C ASN A 130 11.84 34.42 -15.61
N VAL A 131 11.75 33.75 -16.77
CA VAL A 131 12.65 34.02 -17.90
C VAL A 131 12.34 35.33 -18.63
N MET A 132 11.12 35.85 -18.50
CA MET A 132 10.68 37.09 -19.16
C MET A 132 10.79 38.31 -18.26
N SER A 133 10.40 38.19 -16.98
CA SER A 133 10.39 39.33 -16.04
C SER A 133 11.63 39.42 -15.16
N GLY A 134 12.44 38.37 -15.10
CA GLY A 134 13.59 38.29 -14.19
C GLY A 134 13.22 38.22 -12.71
N GLU A 135 11.92 38.12 -12.37
CA GLU A 135 11.42 38.05 -11.00
C GLU A 135 11.76 36.70 -10.37
N SER A 136 12.29 36.70 -9.15
CA SER A 136 12.59 35.50 -8.36
C SER A 136 11.54 35.27 -7.28
N LYS A 137 11.04 34.04 -7.16
CA LYS A 137 10.08 33.63 -6.12
C LYS A 137 10.52 32.34 -5.45
N THR A 138 10.47 32.30 -4.12
CA THR A 138 10.71 31.09 -3.33
C THR A 138 9.39 30.45 -2.92
N VAL A 139 9.05 29.31 -3.51
CA VAL A 139 7.78 28.59 -3.29
C VAL A 139 8.04 27.10 -3.09
N LYS A 140 7.05 26.34 -2.57
CA LYS A 140 7.18 24.87 -2.47
C LYS A 140 7.18 24.24 -3.86
N PHE A 141 7.93 23.16 -4.08
CA PHE A 141 8.03 22.48 -5.38
C PHE A 141 6.68 22.13 -6.01
N LYS A 142 5.70 21.66 -5.21
CA LYS A 142 4.33 21.42 -5.69
C LYS A 142 3.61 22.63 -6.31
N GLN A 143 4.01 23.85 -5.94
CA GLN A 143 3.48 25.10 -6.50
C GLN A 143 4.31 25.57 -7.70
N ALA A 144 5.60 25.24 -7.71
CA ALA A 144 6.49 25.51 -8.83
C ALA A 144 6.30 24.54 -10.01
N GLU A 145 5.87 23.29 -9.77
CA GLU A 145 5.68 22.25 -10.78
C GLU A 145 4.86 22.70 -12.01
N PRO A 146 3.66 23.29 -11.88
CA PRO A 146 2.94 23.80 -13.05
C PRO A 146 3.65 24.99 -13.72
N LEU A 147 4.38 25.81 -12.96
CA LEU A 147 5.10 26.98 -13.48
C LEU A 147 6.35 26.59 -14.27
N LEU A 148 7.02 25.51 -13.85
CA LEU A 148 8.16 24.89 -14.54
C LEU A 148 7.70 24.10 -15.77
N GLN A 149 6.58 23.37 -15.70
CA GLN A 149 6.00 22.68 -16.86
C GLN A 149 5.56 23.65 -17.96
N ASN A 150 5.03 24.83 -17.59
CA ASN A 150 4.66 25.88 -18.53
C ASN A 150 5.88 26.57 -19.18
N GLY A 151 7.11 26.27 -18.75
CA GLY A 151 8.35 26.78 -19.33
C GLY A 151 8.63 28.28 -19.10
N SER A 152 7.76 28.99 -18.39
CA SER A 152 7.93 30.42 -18.09
C SER A 152 8.87 30.68 -16.92
N TRP A 153 9.16 29.66 -16.12
CA TRP A 153 10.00 29.73 -14.93
C TRP A 153 11.10 28.68 -15.00
N VAL A 154 12.30 29.03 -14.52
CA VAL A 154 13.46 28.13 -14.44
C VAL A 154 13.90 28.01 -12.98
N LEU A 155 14.29 26.80 -12.57
CA LEU A 155 14.90 26.53 -11.28
C LEU A 155 16.29 27.17 -11.23
N THR A 156 16.49 28.07 -10.27
CA THR A 156 17.80 28.60 -9.91
C THR A 156 18.22 27.92 -8.61
N GLN A 157 19.22 27.04 -8.72
CA GLN A 157 19.87 26.42 -7.57
C GLN A 157 21.05 27.34 -7.20
N ASP A 158 20.92 28.04 -6.07
CA ASP A 158 22.07 28.61 -5.37
C ASP A 158 22.74 27.52 -4.52
#